data_AF-A0A1W9HQ18-F1
#
_entry.id   AF-A0A1W9HQ18-F1
#
_cell.length_a   1.000
_cell.length_b   1.000
_cell.length_c   1.000
_cell.angle_alpha   90.00
_cell.angle_beta   90.00
_cell.angle_gamma   90.00
#
_symmetry.space_group_name_H-M   'P 1'
#
loop_
_entity.id
_entity.type
_entity.pdbx_description
1 polymer ?
#
loop_
_entity_poly.entity_id
_entity_poly.type
_entity_poly.pdbx_seq_one_letter_code
_entity_poly.pdbx_strand_id
1 'polypeptide(L)'
;MGRVILFQNAIPFWQTDATLQDHSDLVIISGNADNEWHYTILAAHVPLLLAALTKDARSSFAVPADASVLDVLANHFAGDQNPYDDILHFLEQHAIPVTATAWLSSD
;
A
#
# COMPACT_ATOMS: atom_id res chain seq x y z
N MET A 1 0.17 15.34 6.11
CA MET A 1 0.37 14.21 5.18
C MET A 1 0.65 12.98 6.03
N GLY A 2 -0.05 11.87 5.80
CA GLY A 2 0.06 10.65 6.60
C GLY A 2 0.94 9.60 5.91
N ARG A 3 1.69 8.81 6.69
CA ARG A 3 2.51 7.68 6.23
C ARG A 3 2.42 6.53 7.23
N VAL A 4 2.43 5.30 6.76
CA VAL A 4 2.54 4.09 7.58
C VAL A 4 3.54 3.12 6.97
N ILE A 5 4.38 2.51 7.82
CA ILE A 5 5.30 1.44 7.40
C ILE A 5 4.53 0.13 7.47
N LEU A 6 4.50 -0.60 6.36
CA LEU A 6 3.82 -1.89 6.24
C LEU A 6 4.77 -3.05 6.50
N PHE A 7 6.03 -2.89 6.12
CA PHE A 7 7.08 -3.87 6.31
C PHE A 7 8.44 -3.19 6.40
N GLN A 8 9.33 -3.71 7.24
CA GLN A 8 10.72 -3.30 7.29
C GLN A 8 11.61 -4.48 7.66
N ASN A 9 12.67 -4.69 6.90
CA ASN A 9 13.77 -5.57 7.24
C ASN A 9 15.06 -4.75 7.36
N ALA A 10 15.87 -5.05 8.37
CA ALA A 10 17.11 -4.33 8.63
C ALA A 10 18.28 -4.84 7.76
N ILE A 11 18.32 -6.14 7.44
CA ILE A 11 19.44 -6.77 6.72
C ILE A 11 18.93 -7.86 5.73
N PRO A 12 19.11 -7.67 4.40
CA PRO A 12 19.43 -6.40 3.75
C PRO A 12 18.36 -5.36 4.09
N PHE A 13 18.73 -4.06 4.12
CA PHE A 13 17.74 -3.02 4.35
C PHE A 13 16.69 -3.08 3.23
N TRP A 14 15.44 -3.25 3.61
CA TRP A 14 14.29 -3.22 2.72
C TRP A 14 13.10 -2.66 3.47
N GLN A 15 12.33 -1.79 2.82
CA GLN A 15 11.14 -1.21 3.44
C GLN A 15 9.98 -1.16 2.44
N THR A 16 8.77 -1.36 2.96
CA THR A 16 7.53 -1.09 2.25
C THR A 16 6.67 -0.16 3.08
N ASP A 17 6.25 0.96 2.50
CA ASP A 17 5.40 1.94 3.18
C ASP A 17 4.32 2.52 2.26
N ALA A 18 3.26 3.00 2.91
CA ALA A 18 2.13 3.65 2.27
C ALA A 18 2.09 5.12 2.71
N THR A 19 1.93 6.03 1.75
CA THR A 19 1.90 7.47 1.99
C THR A 19 0.73 8.12 1.27
N LEU A 20 0.01 9.01 1.95
CA LEU A 20 -0.94 9.93 1.33
C LEU A 20 -0.22 11.22 0.92
N GLN A 21 -0.13 11.45 -0.40
CA GLN A 21 0.47 12.63 -0.99
C GLN A 21 -0.50 13.83 -1.02
N ASP A 22 0.00 14.97 -1.52
CA ASP A 22 -0.83 16.14 -1.80
C ASP A 22 -1.92 15.74 -2.80
N HIS A 23 -3.15 16.23 -2.58
CA HIS A 23 -4.38 15.83 -3.30
C HIS A 23 -4.97 14.47 -2.91
N SER A 24 -4.46 13.83 -1.85
CA SER A 24 -4.99 12.55 -1.32
C SER A 24 -4.78 11.33 -2.22
N ASP A 25 -3.82 11.40 -3.15
CA ASP A 25 -3.31 10.22 -3.85
C ASP A 25 -2.58 9.31 -2.86
N LEU A 26 -2.83 8.01 -2.95
CA LEU A 26 -2.19 7.00 -2.13
C LEU A 26 -1.06 6.35 -2.91
N VAL A 27 0.15 6.39 -2.35
CA VAL A 27 1.34 5.80 -2.96
C VAL A 27 1.87 4.71 -2.06
N ILE A 28 2.10 3.53 -2.63
CA ILE A 28 2.83 2.45 -1.97
C ILE A 28 4.21 2.37 -2.60
N ILE A 29 5.23 2.32 -1.75
CA ILE A 29 6.64 2.26 -2.10
C ILE A 29 7.19 0.98 -1.48
N SER A 30 7.93 0.19 -2.23
CA SER A 30 8.72 -0.92 -1.71
C SER A 30 10.11 -0.88 -2.31
N GLY A 31 11.15 -1.09 -1.51
CA GLY A 31 12.49 -1.14 -2.02
C GLY A 31 13.58 -0.86 -1.01
N ASN A 32 14.74 -0.53 -1.54
CA ASN A 32 15.95 -0.15 -0.83
C ASN A 32 16.69 0.96 -1.60
N ALA A 33 17.95 1.24 -1.25
CA ALA A 33 18.74 2.29 -1.89
C ALA A 33 19.05 2.03 -3.39
N ASP A 34 18.96 0.78 -3.84
CA ASP A 34 19.39 0.36 -5.18
C ASP A 34 18.20 0.12 -6.12
N ASN A 35 17.07 -0.33 -5.56
CA ASN A 35 15.86 -0.67 -6.31
C ASN A 35 14.62 -0.23 -5.54
N GLU A 36 13.74 0.51 -6.20
CA GLU A 36 12.51 1.04 -5.61
C GLU A 36 11.33 0.88 -6.59
N TRP A 37 10.21 0.34 -6.11
CA TRP A 37 8.99 0.15 -6.90
C TRP A 37 7.83 0.87 -6.26
N HIS A 38 7.10 1.63 -7.07
CA HIS A 38 5.95 2.40 -6.64
C HIS A 38 4.71 2.01 -7.42
N TYR A 39 3.56 2.06 -6.75
CA TYR A 39 2.31 2.30 -7.45
C TYR A 39 1.49 3.39 -6.77
N THR A 40 0.81 4.16 -7.61
CA THR A 40 -0.04 5.28 -7.21
C THR A 40 -1.49 4.95 -7.50
N ILE A 41 -2.32 5.13 -6.48
CA ILE A 41 -3.78 5.07 -6.53
C ILE A 41 -4.28 6.50 -6.42
N LEU A 42 -4.93 6.98 -7.49
CA LEU A 42 -5.48 8.33 -7.50
C LEU A 42 -6.55 8.50 -6.41
N ALA A 43 -6.67 9.70 -5.85
CA ALA A 43 -7.61 10.03 -4.79
C ALA A 43 -9.05 9.62 -5.11
N ALA A 44 -9.46 9.70 -6.38
CA ALA A 44 -10.78 9.28 -6.86
C ALA A 44 -11.05 7.77 -6.67
N HIS A 45 -10.00 6.94 -6.60
CA HIS A 45 -10.10 5.49 -6.43
C HIS A 45 -9.87 5.02 -4.99
N VAL A 46 -9.36 5.88 -4.10
CA VAL A 46 -9.16 5.57 -2.68
C VAL A 46 -10.45 5.10 -1.97
N PRO A 47 -11.65 5.69 -2.23
CA PRO A 47 -12.89 5.17 -1.67
C PRO A 47 -13.24 3.75 -2.16
N LEU A 48 -12.89 3.40 -3.40
CA LEU A 48 -13.10 2.06 -3.94
C LEU A 48 -12.18 1.05 -3.24
N LEU A 49 -10.92 1.42 -3.00
CA LEU A 49 -9.99 0.64 -2.21
C LEU A 49 -10.50 0.39 -0.79
N LEU A 50 -10.92 1.44 -0.08
CA LEU A 50 -11.49 1.32 1.25
C LEU A 50 -12.69 0.36 1.29
N ALA A 51 -13.59 0.48 0.31
CA ALA A 51 -14.75 -0.39 0.21
C ALA A 51 -14.37 -1.86 -0.08
N ALA A 52 -13.34 -2.09 -0.90
CA ALA A 52 -12.82 -3.43 -1.18
C ALA A 52 -12.19 -4.04 0.09
N LEU A 53 -11.28 -3.32 0.75
CA LEU A 53 -10.63 -3.76 1.98
C LEU A 53 -11.63 -4.09 3.08
N THR A 54 -12.67 -3.27 3.25
CA THR A 54 -13.71 -3.49 4.27
C THR A 54 -14.59 -4.71 3.97
N LYS A 55 -14.76 -5.08 2.69
CA LYS A 55 -15.57 -6.23 2.27
C LYS A 55 -14.78 -7.54 2.21
N ASP A 56 -13.44 -7.47 2.15
CA ASP A 56 -12.61 -8.67 2.06
C ASP A 56 -12.65 -9.46 3.36
N ALA A 57 -12.86 -10.77 3.25
CA ALA A 57 -13.03 -11.66 4.39
C ALA A 57 -11.76 -11.83 5.25
N ARG A 58 -10.58 -11.43 4.74
CA ARG A 58 -9.33 -11.40 5.51
C ARG A 58 -9.27 -10.23 6.49
N SER A 59 -10.13 -9.22 6.32
CA SER A 59 -10.28 -8.13 7.29
C SER A 59 -10.90 -8.68 8.57
N SER A 60 -10.04 -9.03 9.53
CA SER A 60 -10.39 -9.65 10.80
C SER A 60 -11.00 -8.66 11.82
N PHE A 61 -11.14 -7.39 11.46
CA PHE A 61 -11.56 -6.33 12.37
C PHE A 61 -12.68 -5.46 11.77
N ALA A 62 -13.54 -4.95 12.65
CA ALA A 62 -14.49 -3.92 12.28
C ALA A 62 -13.72 -2.62 11.97
N VAL A 63 -13.80 -2.13 10.74
CA VAL A 63 -13.20 -0.85 10.34
C VAL A 63 -14.03 0.30 10.94
N PRO A 64 -13.47 1.15 11.80
CA PRO A 64 -14.13 2.36 12.27
C PRO A 64 -14.56 3.26 11.10
N ALA A 65 -15.69 3.96 11.23
CA ALA A 65 -16.21 4.83 10.16
C ALA A 65 -15.26 5.99 9.79
N ASP A 66 -14.35 6.35 10.70
CA ASP A 66 -13.35 7.41 10.58
C ASP A 66 -11.92 6.88 10.36
N ALA A 67 -11.74 5.58 10.15
CA ALA A 67 -10.43 5.00 9.91
C ALA A 67 -9.82 5.54 8.60
N SER A 68 -8.54 5.91 8.64
CA SER A 68 -7.84 6.33 7.44
C SER A 68 -7.54 5.13 6.54
N VAL A 69 -7.41 5.36 5.23
CA VAL A 69 -7.01 4.28 4.29
C VAL A 69 -5.65 3.68 4.65
N LEU A 70 -4.75 4.47 5.25
CA LEU A 70 -3.45 3.99 5.71
C LEU A 70 -3.61 2.97 6.84
N ASP A 71 -4.48 3.25 7.80
CA ASP A 71 -4.74 2.34 8.94
C ASP A 71 -5.39 1.04 8.46
N VAL A 72 -6.39 1.14 7.57
CA VAL A 72 -7.07 -0.04 7.03
C VAL A 72 -6.11 -0.90 6.22
N LEU A 73 -5.26 -0.29 5.40
CA LEU A 73 -4.28 -1.00 4.59
C LEU A 73 -3.20 -1.65 5.46
N ALA A 74 -2.67 -0.93 6.44
CA ALA A 74 -1.72 -1.48 7.40
C ALA A 74 -2.29 -2.68 8.14
N ASN A 75 -3.54 -2.61 8.60
CA ASN A 75 -4.16 -3.73 9.30
C ASN A 75 -4.49 -4.92 8.38
N HIS A 76 -4.86 -4.67 7.12
CA HIS A 76 -5.20 -5.75 6.18
C HIS A 76 -3.96 -6.54 5.73
N PHE A 77 -2.83 -5.84 5.55
CA PHE A 77 -1.59 -6.42 5.02
C PHE A 77 -0.47 -6.51 6.07
N ALA A 78 -0.78 -6.33 7.36
CA ALA A 78 0.20 -6.50 8.43
C ALA A 78 0.76 -7.93 8.41
N GLY A 79 2.07 -8.06 8.58
CA GLY A 79 2.70 -9.37 8.71
C GLY A 79 4.22 -9.31 8.71
N ASP A 80 4.82 -10.49 8.76
CA ASP A 80 6.28 -10.67 8.77
C ASP A 80 6.89 -10.68 7.36
N GLN A 81 6.07 -10.57 6.31
CA GLN A 81 6.48 -10.61 4.91
C GLN A 81 6.21 -9.27 4.24
N ASN A 82 7.00 -8.95 3.22
CA ASN A 82 6.78 -7.76 2.42
C ASN A 82 5.46 -7.87 1.65
N PRO A 83 4.46 -7.00 1.91
CA PRO A 83 3.13 -7.13 1.32
C PRO A 83 3.02 -6.49 -0.07
N TYR A 84 4.09 -5.97 -0.66
CA TYR A 84 4.02 -5.16 -1.89
C TYR A 84 3.27 -5.87 -3.03
N ASP A 85 3.64 -7.12 -3.33
CA ASP A 85 3.00 -7.91 -4.39
C ASP A 85 1.58 -8.34 -4.01
N ASP A 86 1.33 -8.63 -2.73
CA ASP A 86 0.00 -9.00 -2.24
C ASP A 86 -1.00 -7.84 -2.37
N ILE A 87 -0.55 -6.61 -2.07
CA ILE A 87 -1.34 -5.41 -2.27
C ILE A 87 -1.60 -5.18 -3.76
N LEU A 88 -0.57 -5.31 -4.62
CA LEU A 88 -0.74 -5.17 -6.06
C LEU A 88 -1.77 -6.18 -6.60
N HIS A 89 -1.64 -7.45 -6.20
CA HIS A 89 -2.56 -8.50 -6.59
C HIS A 89 -3.99 -8.22 -6.11
N PHE A 90 -4.15 -7.72 -4.88
CA PHE A 90 -5.45 -7.30 -4.36
C PHE A 90 -6.08 -6.18 -5.22
N LEU A 91 -5.30 -5.16 -5.58
CA LEU A 91 -5.77 -4.05 -6.41
C LEU A 91 -6.23 -4.55 -7.78
N GLU A 92 -5.50 -5.48 -8.39
CA GLU A 92 -5.86 -6.12 -9.66
C GLU A 92 -7.14 -6.96 -9.53
N GLN A 93 -7.24 -7.79 -8.50
CA GLN A 93 -8.43 -8.62 -8.23
C GLN A 93 -9.70 -7.78 -8.08
N HIS A 94 -9.59 -6.59 -7.52
CA HIS A 94 -10.70 -5.65 -7.30
C HIS A 94 -10.84 -4.59 -8.40
N ALA A 95 -10.06 -4.69 -9.48
CA ALA A 95 -10.05 -3.75 -10.59
C ALA A 95 -9.85 -2.28 -10.16
N ILE A 96 -9.02 -2.05 -9.15
CA ILE A 96 -8.66 -0.71 -8.65
C ILE A 96 -7.52 -0.18 -9.51
N PRO A 97 -7.71 0.93 -10.26
CA PRO A 97 -6.68 1.42 -11.17
C PRO A 97 -5.46 1.94 -10.44
N VAL A 98 -4.28 1.54 -10.91
CA VAL A 98 -2.98 2.01 -10.43
C VAL A 98 -2.07 2.46 -11.57
N THR A 99 -1.18 3.39 -11.27
CA THR A 99 -0.01 3.68 -12.12
C THR A 99 1.23 3.12 -11.44
N ALA A 100 1.90 2.16 -12.07
CA ALA A 100 3.14 1.57 -11.57
C ALA A 100 4.37 2.26 -12.17
N THR A 101 5.37 2.52 -11.35
CA THR A 101 6.67 3.06 -11.76
C THR A 101 7.77 2.33 -10.99
N ALA A 102 8.86 1.99 -11.66
CA ALA A 102 10.03 1.38 -11.03
C ALA A 102 11.26 2.26 -11.26
N TRP A 103 12.03 2.47 -10.19
CA TRP A 103 13.34 3.08 -10.24
C TRP A 103 14.39 1.99 -9.99
N LEU A 104 15.28 1.80 -10.96
CA LEU A 104 16.36 0.83 -10.92
C LEU A 104 17.67 1.58 -11.08
N SER A 105 18.54 1.54 -10.07
CA SER A 105 19.91 2.01 -10.24
C SER A 105 20.63 1.06 -11.19
N SER A 106 21.09 1.58 -12.33
CA SER A 106 21.97 0.84 -13.24
C SER A 106 23.40 1.08 -12.79
N ASP A 107 23.97 0.17 -12.00
CA ASP A 107 25.43 0.12 -11.77
C ASP A 107 26.19 -0.28 -13.04
#